data_AF-A0A0E3SQX5-F1
#
_entry.id   AF-A0A0E3SQX5-F1
#
_cell.length_a   1.000
_cell.length_b   1.000
_cell.length_c   1.000
_cell.angle_alpha   90.00
_cell.angle_beta   90.00
_cell.angle_gamma   90.00
#
_symmetry.space_group_name_H-M   'P 1'
#
loop_
_entity.id
_entity.type
_entity.pdbx_description
1 polymer ?
#
loop_
_entity_poly.entity_id
_entity_poly.type
_entity_poly.pdbx_seq_one_letter_code
_entity_poly.pdbx_strand_id
1 'polypeptide(L)'
;MEKEIKIPIFWKLYRSKEKNKLSGNIQFLIGSIIVISVFPKEIASAAILMTTFGDSAAALIGISYGRNWIKGLPDRAWEGVISEFLVNLCIGYLFLSNWIIALTMALAATIVETLTYKLDDNLMIPLFSGLAGYLVLIAYSLF
;
A
#
# COMPACT_ATOMS: atom_id res chain seq x y z
N MET A 1 -17.81 23.67 -27.70
CA MET A 1 -18.26 24.17 -26.38
C MET A 1 -18.99 23.03 -25.70
N GLU A 2 -18.24 22.06 -25.18
CA GLU A 2 -18.82 20.93 -24.44
C GLU A 2 -19.41 21.45 -23.13
N LYS A 3 -20.71 21.19 -22.93
CA LYS A 3 -21.38 21.53 -21.69
C LYS A 3 -20.88 20.57 -20.61
N GLU A 4 -20.08 21.09 -19.69
CA GLU A 4 -19.75 20.40 -18.45
C GLU A 4 -21.04 20.15 -17.64
N ILE A 5 -21.58 18.94 -17.75
CA ILE A 5 -22.67 18.48 -16.89
C ILE A 5 -22.07 18.27 -15.50
N LYS A 6 -22.31 19.24 -14.62
CA LYS A 6 -21.87 19.20 -13.22
C LYS A 6 -22.78 18.26 -12.43
N ILE A 7 -22.39 17.01 -12.29
CA ILE A 7 -23.08 16.05 -11.43
C ILE A 7 -22.66 16.34 -9.97
N PRO A 8 -23.58 16.76 -9.07
CA PRO A 8 -23.23 17.32 -7.76
C PRO A 8 -22.41 16.39 -6.85
N ILE A 9 -22.62 15.08 -6.99
CA ILE A 9 -21.95 14.06 -6.17
C ILE A 9 -20.52 13.80 -6.68
N PHE A 10 -20.31 13.79 -7.99
CA PHE A 10 -18.99 13.58 -8.59
C PHE A 10 -18.05 14.78 -8.45
N TRP A 11 -18.59 16.00 -8.42
CA TRP A 11 -17.75 17.20 -8.29
C TRP A 11 -17.07 17.33 -6.92
N LYS A 12 -17.68 16.79 -5.86
CA LYS A 12 -17.08 16.75 -4.52
C LYS A 12 -15.96 15.71 -4.41
N LEU A 13 -16.00 14.66 -5.24
CA LEU A 13 -14.94 13.66 -5.42
C LEU A 13 -13.82 14.16 -6.34
N TYR A 14 -14.17 14.97 -7.35
CA TYR A 14 -13.22 15.64 -8.25
C TYR A 14 -12.58 16.85 -7.57
N ARG A 15 -11.89 16.59 -6.45
CA ARG A 15 -11.18 17.62 -5.69
C ARG A 15 -10.07 18.17 -6.57
N SER A 16 -10.15 19.46 -6.85
CA SER A 16 -9.21 20.30 -7.61
C SER A 16 -7.78 20.36 -7.00
N LYS A 17 -7.13 19.20 -6.83
CA LYS A 17 -5.72 19.00 -6.47
C LYS A 17 -4.94 18.23 -7.54
N GLU A 18 -5.60 17.72 -8.58
CA GLU A 18 -5.02 16.85 -9.63
C GLU A 18 -4.31 17.58 -10.79
N LYS A 19 -4.00 18.88 -10.70
CA LYS A 19 -3.39 19.57 -11.85
C LYS A 19 -1.90 19.27 -12.07
N ASN A 20 -1.17 18.75 -11.07
CA ASN A 20 0.29 18.58 -11.14
C ASN A 20 0.84 17.26 -10.55
N LYS A 21 0.00 16.32 -10.12
CA LYS A 21 0.41 15.01 -9.59
C LYS A 21 -0.44 13.94 -10.29
N LEU A 22 0.19 12.84 -10.72
CA LEU A 22 -0.57 11.66 -11.16
C LEU A 22 -1.55 11.27 -10.06
N SER A 23 -2.78 10.90 -10.41
CA SER A 23 -3.74 10.46 -9.39
C SER A 23 -3.24 9.16 -8.76
N GLY A 24 -3.50 8.97 -7.46
CA GLY A 24 -3.09 7.76 -6.73
C GLY A 24 -3.56 6.47 -7.42
N ASN A 25 -4.71 6.51 -8.10
CA ASN A 25 -5.23 5.39 -8.88
C ASN A 25 -4.36 5.05 -10.10
N ILE A 26 -3.80 6.05 -10.80
CA ILE A 26 -2.89 5.80 -11.93
C ILE A 26 -1.59 5.17 -11.43
N GLN A 27 -1.08 5.65 -10.30
CA GLN A 27 0.14 5.11 -9.68
C GLN A 27 -0.05 3.69 -9.15
N PHE A 28 -1.19 3.43 -8.50
CA PHE A 28 -1.59 2.09 -8.11
C PHE A 28 -1.67 1.15 -9.31
N LEU A 29 -2.27 1.61 -10.42
CA LEU A 29 -2.36 0.82 -11.64
C LEU A 29 -0.97 0.52 -12.22
N ILE A 30 -0.10 1.52 -12.33
CA ILE A 30 1.28 1.34 -12.82
C ILE A 30 2.04 0.38 -11.89
N GLY A 31 1.96 0.58 -10.58
CA GLY A 31 2.59 -0.30 -9.59
C GLY A 31 2.10 -1.74 -9.73
N SER A 32 0.79 -1.94 -9.84
CA SER A 32 0.15 -3.24 -10.05
C SER A 32 0.64 -3.93 -11.31
N ILE A 33 0.73 -3.20 -12.43
CA ILE A 33 1.25 -3.75 -13.70
C ILE A 33 2.70 -4.19 -13.54
N ILE A 34 3.54 -3.38 -12.88
CA ILE A 34 4.96 -3.70 -12.68
C ILE A 34 5.09 -4.96 -11.81
N VAL A 35 4.41 -5.03 -10.67
CA VAL A 35 4.55 -6.18 -9.76
C VAL A 35 4.03 -7.47 -10.37
N ILE A 36 2.92 -7.42 -11.13
CA ILE A 36 2.40 -8.59 -11.87
C ILE A 36 3.40 -9.05 -12.95
N SER A 37 4.11 -8.11 -13.58
CA SER A 37 5.05 -8.43 -14.66
C SER A 37 6.38 -9.00 -14.13
N VAL A 38 6.80 -8.61 -12.93
CA VAL A 38 8.14 -8.91 -12.39
C VAL A 38 8.11 -10.06 -11.38
N PHE A 39 7.05 -10.22 -10.60
CA PHE A 39 7.01 -11.16 -9.48
C PHE A 39 6.08 -12.35 -9.71
N PRO A 40 6.32 -13.48 -9.02
CA PRO A 40 5.39 -14.61 -9.01
C PRO A 40 3.99 -14.20 -8.58
N LYS A 41 2.98 -14.89 -9.10
CA LYS A 41 1.56 -14.57 -8.92
C LYS A 41 1.18 -14.35 -7.46
N GLU A 42 1.69 -15.18 -6.55
CA GLU A 42 1.38 -15.14 -5.13
C GLU A 42 1.94 -13.87 -4.47
N ILE A 43 3.21 -13.53 -4.77
CA ILE A 43 3.87 -12.31 -4.28
C ILE A 43 3.21 -11.07 -4.86
N ALA A 44 2.94 -11.05 -6.17
CA ALA A 44 2.28 -9.94 -6.83
C ALA A 44 0.87 -9.70 -6.25
N SER A 45 0.09 -10.76 -6.07
CA SER A 45 -1.26 -10.67 -5.48
C SER A 45 -1.21 -10.15 -4.04
N ALA A 46 -0.31 -10.69 -3.22
CA ALA A 46 -0.14 -10.25 -1.83
C ALA A 46 0.27 -8.77 -1.75
N ALA A 47 1.23 -8.33 -2.57
CA ALA A 47 1.71 -6.94 -2.60
C ALA A 47 0.59 -5.94 -2.98
N ILE A 48 -0.22 -6.26 -3.98
CA ILE A 48 -1.38 -5.44 -4.40
C ILE A 48 -2.43 -5.36 -3.29
N LEU A 49 -2.73 -6.50 -2.67
CA LEU A 49 -3.71 -6.56 -1.58
C LEU A 49 -3.22 -5.81 -0.33
N MET A 50 -1.94 -5.94 0.04
CA MET A 50 -1.32 -5.19 1.13
C MET A 50 -1.41 -3.68 0.87
N THR A 51 -1.13 -3.23 -0.35
CA THR A 51 -1.27 -1.82 -0.74
C THR A 51 -2.71 -1.33 -0.55
N THR A 52 -3.69 -2.14 -0.95
CA THR A 52 -5.11 -1.73 -0.93
C THR A 52 -5.70 -1.76 0.48
N PHE A 53 -5.53 -2.88 1.19
CA PHE A 53 -6.18 -3.12 2.47
C PHE A 53 -5.34 -2.64 3.65
N GLY A 54 -4.01 -2.67 3.55
CA GLY A 54 -3.11 -2.14 4.56
C GLY A 54 -3.26 -0.64 4.72
N ASP A 55 -3.19 0.12 3.63
CA ASP A 55 -3.41 1.57 3.62
C ASP A 55 -4.81 1.93 4.15
N SER A 56 -5.84 1.25 3.65
CA SER A 56 -7.22 1.42 4.15
C SER A 56 -7.31 1.19 5.66
N ALA A 57 -6.63 0.18 6.20
CA ALA A 57 -6.62 -0.11 7.64
C ALA A 57 -5.86 0.96 8.44
N ALA A 58 -4.69 1.41 7.95
CA ALA A 58 -3.94 2.51 8.56
C ALA A 58 -4.78 3.78 8.60
N ALA A 59 -5.43 4.15 7.50
CA ALA A 59 -6.26 5.34 7.41
C ALA A 59 -7.51 5.23 8.31
N LEU A 60 -8.25 4.14 8.22
CA LEU A 60 -9.47 3.94 9.00
C LEU A 60 -9.18 3.94 10.49
N ILE A 61 -8.15 3.20 10.94
CA ILE A 61 -7.88 3.06 12.38
C ILE A 61 -7.02 4.21 12.90
N GLY A 62 -6.03 4.67 12.14
CA GLY A 62 -5.19 5.80 12.50
C GLY A 62 -5.97 7.11 12.63
N ILE A 63 -6.89 7.41 11.70
CA ILE A 63 -7.70 8.63 11.78
C ILE A 63 -8.83 8.49 12.79
N SER A 64 -9.53 7.34 12.82
CA SER A 64 -10.72 7.20 13.67
C SER A 64 -10.38 6.93 15.14
N TYR A 65 -9.28 6.24 15.42
CA TYR A 65 -8.93 5.77 16.76
C TYR A 65 -7.50 6.15 17.20
N GLY A 66 -6.75 6.90 16.39
CA GLY A 66 -5.39 7.33 16.71
C GLY A 66 -5.32 8.15 17.99
N ARG A 67 -4.59 7.64 18.98
CA ARG A 67 -4.31 8.34 20.24
C ARG A 67 -2.82 8.62 20.40
N ASN A 68 -1.98 7.72 19.87
CA ASN A 68 -0.53 7.79 19.99
C ASN A 68 0.10 8.20 18.66
N TRP A 69 0.12 9.51 18.39
CA TRP A 69 0.70 10.08 17.17
C TRP A 69 2.22 10.01 17.16
N ILE A 70 2.80 9.62 16.02
CA ILE A 70 4.24 9.44 15.87
C ILE A 70 4.91 10.81 15.68
N LYS A 71 5.79 11.18 16.61
CA LYS A 71 6.50 12.48 16.55
C LYS A 71 7.36 12.56 15.28
N GLY A 72 7.15 13.62 14.50
CA GLY A 72 7.91 13.88 13.27
C GLY A 72 7.31 13.27 11.99
N LEU A 73 6.21 12.51 12.08
CA LEU A 73 5.47 12.01 10.93
C LEU A 73 4.05 12.60 10.92
N PRO A 74 3.67 13.40 9.91
CA PRO A 74 2.33 13.97 9.83
C PRO A 74 1.30 12.87 9.59
N ASP A 75 0.15 12.98 10.24
CA ASP A 75 -1.01 12.10 10.05
C ASP A 75 -0.75 10.59 10.26
N ARG A 76 0.31 10.24 11.01
CA ARG A 76 0.63 8.85 11.37
C ARG A 76 0.48 8.61 12.87
N ALA A 77 -0.39 7.68 13.23
CA ALA A 77 -0.57 7.18 14.59
C ALA A 77 -0.07 5.73 14.68
N TRP A 78 0.49 5.35 15.83
CA TRP A 78 0.95 3.98 16.08
C TRP A 78 -0.17 2.96 15.91
N GLU A 79 -1.42 3.31 16.26
CA GLU A 79 -2.58 2.45 16.07
C GLU A 79 -2.84 2.14 14.59
N GLY A 80 -2.64 3.12 13.70
CA GLY A 80 -2.74 2.92 12.26
C GLY A 80 -1.65 1.98 11.74
N VAL A 81 -0.39 2.23 12.12
CA VAL A 81 0.78 1.42 11.73
C VAL A 81 0.63 -0.04 12.18
N ILE A 82 0.20 -0.26 13.42
CA ILE A 82 -0.04 -1.62 13.94
C ILE A 82 -1.17 -2.30 13.17
N SER A 83 -2.24 -1.57 12.86
CA SER A 83 -3.39 -2.11 12.14
C SER A 83 -3.04 -2.53 10.72
N GLU A 84 -2.33 -1.67 9.99
CA GLU A 84 -1.79 -2.00 8.68
C GLU A 84 -0.89 -3.24 8.74
N PHE A 85 0.05 -3.29 9.68
CA PHE A 85 0.95 -4.43 9.83
C PHE A 85 0.19 -5.74 10.04
N LEU A 86 -0.83 -5.74 10.91
CA LEU A 86 -1.64 -6.92 11.18
C LEU A 86 -2.48 -7.35 9.97
N VAL A 87 -3.05 -6.39 9.23
CA VAL A 87 -3.79 -6.67 7.99
C VAL A 87 -2.86 -7.21 6.92
N ASN A 88 -1.70 -6.61 6.73
CA ASN A 88 -0.70 -7.06 5.78
C ASN A 88 -0.18 -8.45 6.13
N LEU A 89 0.07 -8.73 7.42
CA LEU A 89 0.50 -10.05 7.88
C LEU A 89 -0.59 -11.10 7.65
N CYS A 90 -1.85 -10.76 7.88
CA CYS A 90 -3.00 -11.63 7.59
C CYS A 90 -3.06 -11.96 6.09
N ILE A 91 -2.94 -10.95 5.22
CA ILE A 91 -2.88 -11.14 3.76
C ILE A 91 -1.71 -12.04 3.39
N GLY A 92 -0.51 -11.77 3.93
CA GLY A 92 0.66 -12.59 3.69
C GLY A 92 0.43 -14.05 4.08
N TYR A 93 -0.15 -14.31 5.24
CA TYR A 93 -0.47 -15.67 5.70
C TYR A 93 -1.50 -16.40 4.83
N LEU A 94 -2.48 -15.68 4.29
CA LEU A 94 -3.52 -16.26 3.42
C LEU A 94 -3.03 -16.57 2.00
N PHE A 95 -2.07 -15.81 1.47
CA PHE A 95 -1.64 -15.90 0.07
C PHE A 95 -0.25 -16.53 -0.13
N LEU A 96 0.60 -16.56 0.91
CA LEU A 96 1.98 -17.03 0.81
C LEU A 96 2.19 -18.27 1.66
N SER A 97 2.79 -19.30 1.07
CA SER A 97 3.05 -20.56 1.75
C SER A 97 4.18 -20.49 2.80
N ASN A 98 5.02 -19.45 2.74
CA ASN A 98 6.16 -19.29 3.63
C ASN A 98 5.94 -18.08 4.56
N TRP A 99 5.87 -18.33 5.86
CA TRP A 99 5.61 -17.31 6.87
C TRP A 99 6.71 -16.24 6.97
N ILE A 100 7.96 -16.57 6.59
CA ILE A 100 9.07 -15.62 6.58
C ILE A 100 8.89 -14.63 5.43
N ILE A 101 8.50 -15.12 4.24
CA ILE A 101 8.15 -14.25 3.11
C ILE A 101 6.97 -13.34 3.50
N ALA A 102 5.93 -13.90 4.10
CA ALA A 102 4.76 -13.14 4.57
C ALA A 102 5.13 -12.03 5.57
N LEU A 103 5.94 -12.37 6.59
CA LEU A 103 6.40 -11.41 7.59
C LEU A 103 7.28 -10.32 6.97
N THR A 104 8.20 -10.69 6.08
CA THR A 104 9.08 -9.73 5.39
C THR A 104 8.27 -8.77 4.53
N MET A 105 7.31 -9.27 3.75
CA MET A 105 6.45 -8.43 2.91
C MET A 105 5.59 -7.48 3.75
N ALA A 106 4.98 -7.97 4.84
CA ALA A 106 4.16 -7.15 5.72
C ALA A 106 4.95 -6.04 6.42
N LEU A 107 6.17 -6.35 6.89
CA LEU A 107 7.08 -5.35 7.44
C LEU A 107 7.50 -4.33 6.40
N ALA A 108 7.89 -4.77 5.20
CA ALA A 108 8.30 -3.90 4.12
C ALA A 108 7.18 -2.93 3.71
N ALA A 109 5.95 -3.43 3.53
CA ALA A 109 4.78 -2.60 3.21
C ALA A 109 4.55 -1.53 4.29
N THR A 110 4.48 -1.94 5.55
CA THR A 110 4.22 -1.05 6.69
C THR A 110 5.33 0.01 6.86
N ILE A 111 6.60 -0.38 6.69
CA ILE A 111 7.73 0.54 6.78
C ILE A 111 7.66 1.58 5.66
N VAL A 112 7.40 1.13 4.43
CA VAL A 112 7.27 2.03 3.28
C VAL A 112 6.16 3.03 3.55
N GLU A 113 4.97 2.57 3.91
CA GLU A 113 3.81 3.43 4.20
C GLU A 113 4.10 4.45 5.32
N THR A 114 4.77 4.00 6.38
CA THR A 114 5.13 4.86 7.52
C THR A 114 6.15 5.94 7.11
N LEU A 115 7.10 5.62 6.23
CA LEU A 115 8.18 6.53 5.84
C LEU A 115 7.85 7.42 4.64
N THR A 116 6.98 6.99 3.73
CA THR A 116 6.64 7.72 2.51
C THR A 116 5.53 8.74 2.73
N TYR A 117 5.75 9.74 3.60
CA TYR A 117 4.77 10.82 3.79
C TYR A 117 4.64 11.79 2.60
N LYS A 118 5.60 11.76 1.67
CA LYS A 118 5.69 12.66 0.49
C LYS A 118 5.59 11.94 -0.86
N LEU A 119 5.89 10.65 -0.88
CA LEU A 119 5.91 9.82 -2.08
C LEU A 119 4.59 9.06 -2.16
N ASP A 120 4.15 8.71 -3.36
CA ASP A 120 2.90 7.96 -3.52
C ASP A 120 3.09 6.49 -3.11
N ASP A 121 2.68 6.24 -1.87
CA ASP A 121 2.38 4.93 -1.26
C ASP A 121 1.83 3.90 -2.25
N ASN A 122 0.85 4.28 -3.06
CA ASN A 122 0.16 3.46 -4.04
C ASN A 122 1.08 2.83 -5.10
N LEU A 123 2.23 3.43 -5.38
CA LEU A 123 3.27 2.86 -6.25
C LEU A 123 4.36 2.16 -5.44
N MET A 124 4.77 2.75 -4.32
CA MET A 124 5.93 2.30 -3.57
C MET A 124 5.66 1.03 -2.77
N ILE A 125 4.53 0.94 -2.07
CA ILE A 125 4.18 -0.22 -1.24
C ILE A 125 4.21 -1.53 -2.05
N PRO A 126 3.54 -1.66 -3.20
CA PRO A 126 3.51 -2.94 -3.91
C PRO A 126 4.90 -3.30 -4.45
N LEU A 127 5.66 -2.31 -4.95
CA LEU A 127 7.01 -2.53 -5.48
C LEU A 127 7.99 -3.01 -4.41
N PHE A 128 8.06 -2.32 -3.27
CA PHE A 128 9.02 -2.63 -2.22
C PHE A 128 8.64 -3.88 -1.42
N SER A 129 7.35 -4.08 -1.12
CA SER A 129 6.91 -5.31 -0.48
C SER A 129 7.11 -6.53 -1.40
N GLY A 130 6.74 -6.42 -2.67
CA GLY A 130 6.97 -7.46 -3.67
C GLY A 130 8.46 -7.79 -3.86
N LEU A 131 9.31 -6.76 -3.96
CA LEU A 131 10.76 -6.94 -4.04
C LEU A 131 11.32 -7.66 -2.81
N ALA A 132 10.93 -7.24 -1.61
CA ALA A 132 11.41 -7.85 -0.37
C ALA A 132 11.02 -9.33 -0.28
N GLY A 133 9.76 -9.66 -0.59
CA GLY A 133 9.29 -11.05 -0.64
C GLY A 133 10.03 -11.87 -1.70
N TYR A 134 10.26 -11.30 -2.87
CA TYR A 134 10.94 -11.98 -3.97
C TYR A 134 12.41 -12.26 -3.69
N LEU A 135 13.12 -11.33 -3.05
CA LEU A 135 14.51 -11.56 -2.61
C LEU A 135 14.60 -12.70 -1.60
N VAL A 136 13.67 -12.78 -0.64
CA VAL A 136 13.60 -13.89 0.31
C VAL A 136 13.29 -15.21 -0.42
N LEU A 137 12.36 -15.20 -1.38
CA LEU A 137 12.05 -16.39 -2.18
C LEU A 137 13.26 -16.92 -2.97
N ILE A 138 14.02 -16.02 -3.61
CA ILE A 138 15.24 -16.38 -4.31
C ILE A 138 16.25 -16.96 -3.33
N ALA A 139 16.43 -16.32 -2.16
CA ALA A 139 17.35 -16.83 -1.14
C ALA A 139 16.99 -18.26 -0.72
N TYR A 140 15.71 -18.59 -0.54
CA TYR A 140 15.27 -19.97 -0.26
C TYR A 140 15.50 -20.93 -1.42
N SER A 141 15.39 -20.46 -2.68
CA SER A 141 15.60 -21.30 -3.86
C SER A 141 17.08 -21.63 -4.11
N LEU A 142 18.01 -20.93 -3.44
CA LEU A 142 19.46 -21.11 -3.58
C LEU A 142 20.04 -22.13 -2.60
N PHE A 143 19.25 -22.65 -1.66
CA PHE A 143 19.63 -23.67 -0.67
C PHE A 143 18.71 -24.90 -0.78
#